data_AF-A0A448ZLH6-F1
#
_entry.id   AF-A0A448ZLH6-F1
#
_cell.length_a   1.000
_cell.length_b   1.000
_cell.length_c   1.000
_cell.angle_alpha   90.00
_cell.angle_beta   90.00
_cell.angle_gamma   90.00
#
_symmetry.space_group_name_H-M   'P 1'
#
loop_
_entity.id
_entity.type
_entity.pdbx_description
1 polymer ?
#
loop_
_entity_poly.entity_id
_entity_poly.type
_entity_poly.pdbx_seq_one_letter_code
_entity_poly.pdbx_strand_id
1 'polypeptide(L)' 'MGRECTMVGVLALAEAFRIRVDVEYMDGRPLGNGGKLTKHTFGVNANDGSSLDGVNLGLLCITLLYRPGHYDILYK' A
#
# COMPACT_ATOMS: atom_id res chain seq x y z
N MET A 1 14.97 -14.54 -7.61
CA MET A 1 13.66 -15.06 -7.18
C MET A 1 13.82 -15.62 -5.77
N GLY A 2 12.88 -15.36 -4.85
CA GLY A 2 12.96 -15.85 -3.46
C GLY A 2 13.66 -14.93 -2.45
N ARG A 3 13.89 -13.65 -2.78
CA ARG A 3 14.25 -12.63 -1.78
C ARG A 3 12.99 -11.90 -1.36
N GLU A 4 12.86 -11.64 -0.07
CA GLU A 4 11.72 -10.88 0.48
C GLU A 4 11.68 -9.48 -0.14
N CYS A 5 10.45 -9.00 -0.39
CA CYS A 5 10.24 -7.65 -0.87
C CYS A 5 10.36 -6.69 0.32
N THR A 6 11.21 -5.69 0.20
CA THR A 6 11.30 -4.60 1.19
C THR A 6 10.33 -3.49 0.84
N MET A 7 10.12 -2.56 1.77
CA MET A 7 9.31 -1.35 1.55
C MET A 7 9.75 -0.57 0.30
N VAL A 8 11.05 -0.56 -0.02
CA VAL A 8 11.58 0.11 -1.22
C VAL A 8 11.08 -0.56 -2.51
N GLY A 9 10.95 -1.90 -2.50
CA GLY A 9 10.38 -2.63 -3.63
C GLY A 9 8.91 -2.30 -3.84
N VAL A 10 8.14 -2.19 -2.74
CA VAL A 10 6.72 -1.78 -2.79
C VAL A 10 6.57 -0.35 -3.33
N LEU A 11 7.43 0.58 -2.88
CA LEU A 11 7.44 1.96 -3.36
C LEU A 11 7.74 2.03 -4.86
N ALA A 12 8.82 1.37 -5.31
CA ALA A 12 9.22 1.37 -6.71
C ALA A 12 8.13 0.79 -7.62
N LEU A 13 7.45 -0.28 -7.17
CA LEU A 13 6.32 -0.86 -7.88
C LEU A 13 5.13 0.11 -7.98
N ALA A 14 4.77 0.75 -6.86
CA ALA A 14 3.66 1.68 -6.81
C ALA A 14 3.87 2.88 -7.76
N GLU A 15 5.09 3.42 -7.80
CA GLU A 15 5.45 4.52 -8.69
C GLU A 15 5.52 4.10 -10.17
N ALA A 16 6.12 2.95 -10.47
CA ALA A 16 6.27 2.44 -11.83
C ALA A 16 4.92 2.13 -12.49
N PHE A 17 4.00 1.54 -11.74
CA PHE A 17 2.68 1.18 -12.25
C PHE A 17 1.61 2.23 -11.99
N ARG A 18 1.96 3.35 -11.32
CA ARG A 18 1.03 4.42 -10.97
C ARG A 18 -0.20 3.91 -10.19
N ILE A 19 0.03 2.95 -9.29
CA ILE A 19 -1.01 2.34 -8.45
C ILE A 19 -0.89 2.84 -7.01
N ARG A 20 -1.96 2.70 -6.24
CA ARG A 20 -1.95 2.95 -4.79
C ARG A 20 -1.78 1.63 -4.04
N VAL A 21 -0.83 1.57 -3.12
CA VAL A 21 -0.63 0.43 -2.24
C VAL A 21 -0.72 0.88 -0.80
N ASP A 22 -1.69 0.34 -0.06
CA ASP A 22 -1.87 0.56 1.36
C ASP A 22 -1.33 -0.66 2.13
N VAL A 23 -0.31 -0.49 2.96
CA VAL A 23 0.26 -1.56 3.79
C VAL A 23 -0.14 -1.35 5.25
N GLU A 24 -0.88 -2.31 5.81
CA GLU A 24 -1.25 -2.37 7.21
C GLU A 24 -0.29 -3.30 7.97
N TYR A 25 0.24 -2.83 9.10
CA TYR A 25 1.29 -3.53 9.86
C TYR A 25 0.69 -4.30 11.02
N MET A 26 0.90 -5.61 11.03
CA MET A 26 0.58 -6.50 12.16
C MET A 26 1.89 -7.03 12.75
N ASP A 27 2.55 -6.18 13.53
CA ASP A 27 3.86 -6.43 14.12
C ASP A 27 3.84 -6.51 15.66
N GLY A 28 2.65 -6.60 16.26
CA GLY A 28 2.45 -6.70 17.71
C GLY A 28 2.56 -5.37 18.47
N ARG A 29 2.74 -4.24 17.75
CA ARG A 29 2.64 -2.91 18.36
C ARG A 29 1.22 -2.63 18.85
N PRO A 30 1.06 -1.81 19.91
CA PRO A 30 -0.25 -1.40 20.37
C PRO A 30 -1.01 -0.70 19.24
N LEU A 31 -2.30 -1.01 19.13
CA LEU A 31 -3.20 -0.38 18.17
C LEU A 31 -3.26 1.13 18.41
N GLY A 32 -3.29 1.91 17.33
CA GLY A 32 -3.46 3.36 17.43
C GLY A 32 -4.83 3.74 17.99
N ASN A 33 -5.02 5.02 18.30
CA ASN A 33 -6.32 5.54 18.76
C ASN A 33 -7.45 5.08 17.82
N GLY A 34 -8.43 4.36 18.38
CA GLY A 34 -9.54 3.79 17.62
C GLY A 34 -9.35 2.34 17.14
N GLY A 35 -8.38 1.60 17.66
CA GLY A 35 -8.23 0.16 17.39
C GLY A 35 -7.77 -0.15 15.97
N LYS A 36 -7.06 0.78 15.32
CA LYS A 36 -6.58 0.63 13.94
C LYS A 36 -5.09 0.25 13.91
N LEU A 37 -4.74 -0.61 12.95
CA LEU A 37 -3.36 -0.92 12.63
C LEU A 37 -2.67 0.30 12.03
N THR A 38 -1.35 0.39 12.22
CA THR A 38 -0.54 1.39 11.52
C THR A 38 -0.59 1.11 10.02
N LYS A 39 -0.91 2.14 9.23
CA LYS A 39 -1.02 2.05 7.77
C LYS A 39 -0.01 2.97 7.10
N HIS A 40 0.72 2.45 6.13
CA HIS A 40 1.51 3.25 5.19
C HIS A 40 0.91 3.19 3.80
N THR A 41 0.64 4.34 3.19
CA THR A 41 0.19 4.46 1.81
C THR A 41 1.36 4.82 0.92
N PHE A 42 1.49 4.11 -0.20
CA PHE A 42 2.47 4.37 -1.26
C PHE A 42 1.74 4.62 -2.59
N GLY A 43 2.38 5.41 -3.46
CA GLY A 43 1.87 5.72 -4.80
C GLY A 43 0.96 6.95 -4.85
N VAL A 44 0.16 7.04 -5.92
CA VAL A 44 -0.67 8.22 -6.20
C VAL A 44 -1.80 8.33 -5.20
N ASN A 45 -1.86 9.45 -4.49
CA ASN A 45 -2.98 9.77 -3.62
C ASN A 45 -4.17 10.23 -4.47
N ALA A 46 -5.37 9.74 -4.18
CA ALA A 46 -6.60 10.16 -4.87
C ALA A 46 -6.89 11.68 -4.78
N ASN A 47 -6.22 12.38 -3.86
CA ASN A 47 -6.35 13.82 -3.69
C ASN A 47 -5.29 14.63 -4.46
N ASP A 48 -4.22 13.99 -4.94
CA ASP A 48 -3.29 14.63 -5.88
C ASP A 48 -3.93 14.53 -7.26
N GLY A 49 -4.62 15.58 -7.67
CA GLY A 49 -5.33 15.72 -8.95
C GLY A 49 -4.44 15.70 -10.19
N SER A 50 -3.40 14.86 -10.23
CA SER A 50 -2.62 14.59 -11.42
C SER A 50 -3.36 13.54 -12.27
N SER A 51 -4.47 13.97 -12.86
CA SER A 51 -5.12 13.25 -13.95
C SER A 51 -4.19 13.33 -15.17
N LEU A 52 -3.28 12.36 -15.30
CA LEU A 52 -2.65 12.10 -16.58
C LEU A 52 -3.70 11.44 -17.48
N ASP A 53 -4.10 12.16 -18.53
CA ASP A 53 -4.78 11.60 -19.71
C ASP A 53 -6.28 11.25 -19.59
N GLY A 54 -7.05 11.95 -18.74
CA GLY A 54 -8.53 11.93 -18.79
C GLY A 54 -9.20 10.59 -18.44
N VAL A 55 -8.45 9.53 -18.20
CA VAL A 55 -8.93 8.27 -17.67
C VAL A 55 -8.92 8.39 -16.16
N ASN A 56 -10.11 8.52 -15.56
CA ASN A 56 -10.30 8.14 -14.16
C ASN A 56 -10.08 6.61 -14.09
N LEU A 57 -8.82 6.14 -14.17
CA LEU A 57 -8.49 4.83 -13.64
C LEU A 57 -8.88 4.96 -12.18
N GLY A 58 -10.05 4.42 -11.80
CA GLY A 58 -10.43 4.31 -10.40
C GLY A 58 -9.21 3.73 -9.70
N LEU A 59 -8.52 4.57 -8.93
CA LEU A 59 -7.12 4.35 -8.55
C LEU A 59 -7.00 2.94 -8.01
N LEU A 60 -6.33 2.06 -8.76
CA LEU A 60 -6.20 0.66 -8.37
C LEU A 60 -5.51 0.68 -7.01
N CYS A 61 -6.29 0.35 -5.98
CA CYS A 61 -5.90 0.43 -4.60
C CYS A 61 -5.77 -0.98 -4.06
N ILE A 62 -4.53 -1.42 -3.87
CA ILE A 62 -4.24 -2.73 -3.28
C ILE A 62 -3.99 -2.51 -1.80
N THR A 63 -4.71 -3.24 -0.94
CA THR A 63 -4.43 -3.27 0.49
C THR A 63 -3.66 -4.54 0.83
N LEU A 64 -2.51 -4.39 1.47
CA LEU A 64 -1.64 -5.48 1.91
C LEU A 64 -1.56 -5.51 3.44
N LEU A 65 -1.56 -6.70 4.02
CA LEU A 65 -1.20 -6.94 5.41
C LEU A 65 0.27 -7.36 5.47
N TYR A 66 1.08 -6.62 6.19
CA TYR A 66 2.46 -7.00 6.48
C TYR A 66 2.56 -7.68 7.83
N ARG A 67 3.15 -8.88 7.82
CA ARG A 67 3.63 -9.62 8.98
C ARG A 67 5.14 -9.81 8.81
N PRO A 68 5.93 -9.99 9.88
CA PRO A 68 7.37 -10.23 9.74
C PRO A 68 7.65 -11.40 8.78
N GLY A 69 8.26 -11.10 7.62
CA GLY A 69 8.58 -12.06 6.57
C GLY A 69 7.44 -12.42 5.60
N HIS A 70 6.27 -11.77 5.67
CA HIS A 70 5.13 -12.12 4.82
C HIS A 70 4.23 -10.93 4.46
N TYR A 71 3.69 -10.95 3.23
CA TYR A 71 2.65 -10.04 2.76
C TYR A 71 1.41 -10.83 2.34
N ASP A 72 0.25 -10.43 2.84
CA ASP A 72 -1.05 -10.98 2.45
C ASP A 72 -1.91 -9.88 1.81
N ILE A 73 -2.89 -10.28 1.00
CA ILE A 73 -3.83 -9.33 0.40
C ILE A 73 -5.04 -9.19 1.32
N LEU A 74 -5.43 -7.95 1.62
CA LEU A 74 -6.66 -7.64 2.34
C LEU A 74 -7.75 -7.21 1.35
N TYR A 75 -8.92 -7.82 1.48
CA TYR A 75 -10.13 -7.44 0.76
C TYR A 75 -11.01 -6.58 1.68
N LYS A 76 -11.57 -5.50 1.13
CA LYS A 76 -12.48 -4.59 1.82
C LYS A 76 -13.88 -4.73 1.25
#